data_AF-L7EX95-F1
#
_entry.id   AF-L7EX95-F1
#
_cell.length_a   1.000
_cell.length_b   1.000
_cell.length_c   1.000
_cell.angle_alpha   90.00
_cell.angle_beta   90.00
_cell.angle_gamma   90.00
#
_symmetry.space_group_name_H-M   'P 1'
#
loop_
_entity.id
_entity.type
_entity.pdbx_description
1 polymer ?
#
loop_
_entity_poly.entity_id
_entity_poly.type
_entity_poly.pdbx_seq_one_letter_code
_entity_poly.pdbx_strand_id
1 'polypeptide(L)'
;MVELLYLDAVGARRAQDHDRRSTGLWIREHARMTLGSHLGEFHGLPAFTFPEAGDAPADMSALPSPEAVAWRIAADSYDAKEQWEEAFARFLETVDTRQVRALIVGAWSDMYDSGPDEVIGALVAARDRLPALRGLFLADVLSEECEISWITQGDVTPLLKAFPDLEEFGVRGGNELVFPAVRHERLRTLTVETGGLPIEVVRGIAGSDLPALVELDLWLGTSEYGGDADVADLEPFFAGTRLPGLRRLALRNSEIQDAVCSALASAPVVARLEVLDVSMGVLTDEGATALLSGQPLTHLKKLDLHHNYLSEALRTRLLQTLEPAGVVVDADPDDADSDEEDDGTVWRFVAVGE
;
A
#
# COMPACT_ATOMS: atom_id res chain seq x y z
N MET A 1 -58.39 -6.00 4.74
CA MET A 1 -58.07 -4.57 4.84
C MET A 1 -56.91 -4.39 5.82
N VAL A 2 -55.78 -5.05 5.52
CA VAL A 2 -54.48 -4.91 6.21
C VAL A 2 -53.45 -5.40 5.19
N GLU A 3 -53.10 -4.57 4.19
CA GLU A 3 -51.98 -4.82 3.27
C GLU A 3 -51.69 -3.57 2.42
N LEU A 4 -51.42 -2.42 3.05
CA LEU A 4 -51.18 -1.18 2.31
C LEU A 4 -50.27 -0.16 3.03
N LEU A 5 -49.32 -0.62 3.85
CA LEU A 5 -48.32 0.25 4.49
C LEU A 5 -46.90 -0.35 4.53
N TYR A 6 -46.46 -1.02 3.47
CA TYR A 6 -45.09 -1.58 3.40
C TYR A 6 -44.31 -1.23 2.11
N LEU A 7 -44.72 -0.19 1.38
CA LEU A 7 -44.09 0.16 0.10
C LEU A 7 -43.47 1.57 0.01
N ASP A 8 -43.52 2.39 1.06
CA ASP A 8 -42.98 3.76 1.01
C ASP A 8 -41.60 3.95 1.69
N ALA A 9 -40.98 2.90 2.24
CA ALA A 9 -39.66 3.01 2.88
C ALA A 9 -38.47 2.63 1.98
N VAL A 10 -38.71 2.01 0.82
CA VAL A 10 -37.64 1.53 -0.09
C VAL A 10 -37.29 2.56 -1.18
N GLY A 11 -38.20 3.51 -1.47
CA GLY A 11 -37.97 4.55 -2.48
C GLY A 11 -37.04 5.69 -2.06
N ALA A 12 -36.92 5.96 -0.75
CA ALA A 12 -36.16 7.12 -0.26
C ALA A 12 -34.64 6.87 -0.12
N ARG A 13 -34.18 5.62 -0.01
CA ARG A 13 -32.73 5.29 0.03
C ARG A 13 -32.07 5.28 -1.35
N ARG A 14 -32.83 5.09 -2.44
CA ARG A 14 -32.28 5.11 -3.81
C ARG A 14 -32.00 6.50 -4.38
N ALA A 15 -32.51 7.56 -3.74
CA ALA A 15 -32.31 8.93 -4.20
C ALA A 15 -31.06 9.62 -3.60
N GLN A 16 -30.51 9.10 -2.50
CA GLN A 16 -29.28 9.64 -1.89
C GLN A 16 -27.98 9.03 -2.46
N ASP A 17 -28.03 7.85 -3.07
CA ASP A 17 -26.87 7.23 -3.72
C ASP A 17 -26.50 7.83 -5.08
N HIS A 18 -27.40 8.62 -5.70
CA HIS A 18 -27.16 9.13 -7.04
C HIS A 18 -26.34 10.44 -7.06
N ASP A 19 -26.26 11.16 -5.94
CA ASP A 19 -25.64 12.49 -5.86
C ASP A 19 -24.17 12.46 -5.40
N ARG A 20 -23.67 11.33 -4.88
CA ARG A 20 -22.24 11.14 -4.54
C ARG A 20 -21.30 10.99 -5.75
N ARG A 21 -21.85 10.90 -6.97
CA ARG A 21 -21.06 10.70 -8.21
C ARG A 21 -20.57 11.99 -8.86
N SER A 22 -20.92 13.18 -8.35
CA SER A 22 -20.59 14.45 -9.00
C SER A 22 -19.36 15.19 -8.43
N THR A 23 -18.80 14.73 -7.30
CA THR A 23 -17.57 15.28 -6.69
C THR A 23 -16.43 14.27 -6.54
N GLY A 24 -16.64 13.01 -6.92
CA GLY A 24 -15.72 11.89 -6.68
C GLY A 24 -14.80 11.54 -7.85
N LEU A 25 -13.68 12.27 -8.00
CA LEU A 25 -12.58 11.83 -8.89
C LEU A 25 -11.20 11.75 -8.19
N TRP A 26 -11.12 11.95 -6.86
CA TRP A 26 -9.81 12.10 -6.19
C TRP A 26 -9.64 11.33 -4.87
N ILE A 27 -10.65 10.62 -4.39
CA ILE A 27 -10.49 9.65 -3.31
C ILE A 27 -10.66 8.29 -3.96
N ARG A 28 -9.58 7.76 -4.55
CA ARG A 28 -9.49 6.32 -4.81
C ARG A 28 -9.74 5.63 -3.48
N GLU A 29 -10.86 4.91 -3.39
CA GLU A 29 -11.10 3.92 -2.36
C GLU A 29 -10.10 2.80 -2.68
N HIS A 30 -8.92 2.85 -2.05
CA HIS A 30 -8.06 1.68 -2.07
C HIS A 30 -8.89 0.58 -1.41
N ALA A 31 -9.19 -0.47 -2.16
CA ALA A 31 -9.77 -1.68 -1.60
C ALA A 31 -8.95 -2.04 -0.36
N ARG A 32 -9.63 -2.40 0.74
CA ARG A 32 -8.98 -2.96 1.93
C ARG A 32 -8.00 -4.02 1.45
N MET A 33 -6.70 -3.73 1.50
CA MET A 33 -5.67 -4.65 1.04
C MET A 33 -5.54 -5.71 2.13
N THR A 34 -6.17 -6.85 1.91
CA THR A 34 -5.89 -8.06 2.66
C THR A 34 -4.83 -8.85 1.88
N LEU A 35 -3.81 -9.37 2.58
CA LEU A 35 -2.78 -10.22 1.96
C LEU A 35 -3.33 -11.52 1.33
N GLY A 36 -4.62 -11.81 1.52
CA GLY A 36 -5.33 -12.96 0.94
C GLY A 36 -5.80 -12.78 -0.51
N SER A 37 -5.43 -11.69 -1.20
CA SER A 37 -5.71 -11.56 -2.63
C SER A 37 -4.68 -10.68 -3.33
N HIS A 38 -4.39 -11.02 -4.60
CA HIS A 38 -3.52 -10.21 -5.43
C HIS A 38 -4.16 -8.86 -5.75
N LEU A 39 -3.33 -7.89 -6.15
CA LEU A 39 -3.80 -6.59 -6.62
C LEU A 39 -4.85 -6.74 -7.74
N GLY A 40 -6.08 -6.27 -7.51
CA GLY A 40 -7.13 -6.26 -8.55
C GLY A 40 -6.95 -5.15 -9.58
N GLU A 41 -6.29 -4.06 -9.19
CA GLU A 41 -5.98 -2.88 -10.00
C GLU A 41 -4.60 -2.35 -9.59
N PHE A 42 -3.83 -1.82 -10.53
CA PHE A 42 -2.60 -1.11 -10.24
C PHE A 42 -2.39 0.02 -11.24
N HIS A 43 -1.92 1.18 -10.79
CA HIS A 43 -1.73 2.36 -11.62
C HIS A 43 -2.97 2.83 -12.41
N GLY A 44 -4.17 2.64 -11.83
CA GLY A 44 -5.42 2.99 -12.50
C GLY A 44 -5.88 2.00 -13.58
N LEU A 45 -5.27 0.81 -13.65
CA LEU A 45 -5.52 -0.21 -14.67
C LEU A 45 -5.89 -1.54 -14.00
N PRO A 46 -6.90 -2.27 -14.48
CA PRO A 46 -7.21 -3.59 -13.95
C PRO A 46 -6.02 -4.53 -14.14
N ALA A 47 -5.73 -5.35 -13.13
CA ALA A 47 -4.64 -6.31 -13.20
C ALA A 47 -5.01 -7.50 -14.09
N PHE A 48 -4.05 -7.96 -14.88
CA PHE A 48 -4.20 -9.14 -15.74
C PHE A 48 -2.94 -10.00 -15.65
N THR A 49 -3.09 -11.25 -15.20
CA THR A 49 -1.98 -12.21 -15.13
C THR A 49 -1.67 -12.76 -16.51
N PHE A 50 -0.41 -12.61 -16.94
CA PHE A 50 0.08 -13.15 -18.18
C PHE A 50 0.03 -14.69 -18.14
N PRO A 51 -0.57 -15.36 -19.15
CA PRO A 51 -0.74 -16.82 -19.11
C PRO A 51 0.60 -17.55 -19.04
N GLU A 52 0.70 -18.60 -18.24
CA GLU A 52 1.86 -19.49 -18.15
C GLU A 52 2.20 -20.18 -19.49
N ALA A 53 3.44 -20.66 -19.61
CA ALA A 53 3.81 -21.56 -20.69
C ALA A 53 2.85 -22.76 -20.77
N GLY A 54 2.36 -23.07 -21.97
CA GLY A 54 1.42 -24.17 -22.20
C GLY A 54 -0.07 -23.84 -22.01
N ASP A 55 -0.38 -22.78 -21.26
CA ASP A 55 -1.76 -22.28 -21.08
C ASP A 55 -2.05 -21.03 -21.92
N ALA A 56 -1.04 -20.56 -22.66
CA ALA A 56 -1.18 -19.47 -23.61
C ALA A 56 -2.33 -19.76 -24.60
N PRO A 57 -3.27 -18.82 -24.80
CA PRO A 57 -4.39 -19.04 -25.69
C PRO A 57 -3.90 -19.34 -27.10
N ALA A 58 -4.51 -20.32 -27.77
CA ALA A 58 -4.21 -20.63 -29.17
C ALA A 58 -4.42 -19.43 -30.11
N ASP A 59 -5.21 -18.45 -29.66
CA ASP A 59 -5.46 -17.18 -30.34
C ASP A 59 -4.92 -16.01 -29.51
N MET A 60 -3.85 -15.40 -29.99
CA MET A 60 -3.20 -14.24 -29.38
C MET A 60 -4.08 -12.99 -29.37
N SER A 61 -5.17 -12.96 -30.15
CA SER A 61 -6.17 -11.88 -30.10
C SER A 61 -7.06 -11.93 -28.86
N ALA A 62 -6.95 -13.00 -28.05
CA ALA A 62 -7.65 -13.12 -26.77
C ALA A 62 -6.96 -12.36 -25.62
N LEU A 63 -5.72 -11.89 -25.80
CA LEU A 63 -5.05 -11.05 -24.82
C LEU A 63 -5.61 -9.62 -24.83
N PRO A 64 -5.70 -8.95 -23.66
CA PRO A 64 -6.11 -7.55 -23.61
C PRO A 64 -5.11 -6.64 -24.32
N SER A 65 -5.55 -5.43 -24.70
CA SER A 65 -4.65 -4.41 -25.23
C SER A 65 -3.54 -4.09 -24.21
N PRO A 66 -2.27 -3.96 -24.64
CA PRO A 66 -1.14 -3.80 -23.73
C PRO A 66 -1.25 -2.62 -22.75
N GLU A 67 -1.85 -1.51 -23.19
CA GLU A 67 -2.04 -0.27 -22.43
C GLU A 67 -3.27 -0.28 -21.51
N ALA A 68 -4.16 -1.26 -21.67
CA ALA A 68 -5.46 -1.30 -20.99
C ALA A 68 -5.43 -2.00 -19.62
N VAL A 69 -4.34 -2.69 -19.29
CA VAL A 69 -4.20 -3.50 -18.08
C VAL A 69 -2.85 -3.27 -17.40
N ALA A 70 -2.79 -3.54 -16.11
CA ALA A 70 -1.53 -3.77 -15.41
C ALA A 70 -1.15 -5.23 -15.56
N TRP A 71 -0.05 -5.51 -16.26
CA TRP A 71 0.36 -6.89 -16.54
C TRP A 71 1.03 -7.50 -15.32
N ARG A 72 0.48 -8.60 -14.80
CA ARG A 72 1.12 -9.42 -13.78
C ARG A 72 1.91 -10.54 -14.43
N ILE A 73 3.16 -10.71 -14.02
CA ILE A 73 4.00 -11.84 -14.41
C ILE A 73 4.43 -12.52 -13.12
N ALA A 74 4.16 -13.81 -13.02
CA ALA A 74 4.46 -14.64 -11.86
C ALA A 74 4.96 -16.02 -12.35
N ALA A 75 5.78 -16.66 -11.54
CA ALA A 75 6.18 -18.05 -11.68
C ALA A 75 5.98 -18.74 -10.33
N ASP A 76 5.04 -19.68 -10.27
CA ASP A 76 4.69 -20.43 -9.06
C ASP A 76 5.90 -21.20 -8.51
N SER A 77 6.15 -21.14 -7.20
CA SER A 77 7.30 -21.81 -6.58
C SER A 77 7.22 -23.35 -6.58
N TYR A 78 6.03 -23.93 -6.66
CA TYR A 78 5.81 -25.38 -6.54
C TYR A 78 5.56 -26.08 -7.88
N ASP A 79 4.82 -25.44 -8.79
CA ASP A 79 4.41 -26.03 -10.08
C ASP A 79 4.85 -25.19 -11.31
N ALA A 80 5.86 -24.32 -11.17
CA ALA A 80 6.36 -23.51 -12.27
C ALA A 80 6.76 -24.34 -13.49
N LYS A 81 6.13 -24.03 -14.63
CA LYS A 81 6.49 -24.57 -15.95
C LYS A 81 7.70 -23.85 -16.56
N GLU A 82 8.02 -22.67 -16.07
CA GLU A 82 9.13 -21.81 -16.50
C GLU A 82 9.55 -20.88 -15.34
N GLN A 83 10.78 -20.39 -15.36
CA GLN A 83 11.26 -19.39 -14.41
C GLN A 83 10.66 -18.01 -14.71
N TRP A 84 10.72 -17.08 -13.76
CA TRP A 84 10.11 -15.75 -13.92
C TRP A 84 10.70 -14.99 -15.13
N GLU A 85 12.02 -15.07 -15.33
CA GLU A 85 12.75 -14.44 -16.42
C GLU A 85 12.37 -15.02 -17.79
N GLU A 86 12.04 -16.32 -17.82
CA GLU A 86 11.58 -17.01 -19.02
C GLU A 86 10.16 -16.54 -19.38
N ALA A 87 9.27 -16.46 -18.38
CA ALA A 87 7.93 -15.89 -18.55
C ALA A 87 7.99 -14.43 -19.01
N PHE A 88 8.90 -13.63 -18.43
CA PHE A 88 9.11 -12.24 -18.83
C PHE A 88 9.69 -12.14 -20.25
N ALA A 89 10.67 -12.96 -20.62
CA ALA A 89 11.18 -13.00 -21.98
C ALA A 89 10.08 -13.33 -23.00
N ARG A 90 9.21 -14.30 -22.68
CA ARG A 90 8.04 -14.64 -23.50
C ARG A 90 7.05 -13.47 -23.58
N PHE A 91 6.77 -12.80 -22.47
CA PHE A 91 5.95 -11.60 -22.45
C PHE A 91 6.49 -10.52 -23.39
N LEU A 92 7.80 -10.27 -23.35
CA LEU A 92 8.45 -9.26 -24.20
C LEU A 92 8.32 -9.55 -25.71
N GLU A 93 8.27 -10.83 -26.10
CA GLU A 93 8.06 -11.25 -27.50
C GLU A 93 6.58 -11.32 -27.91
N THR A 94 5.69 -11.39 -26.91
CA THR A 94 4.27 -11.66 -27.11
C THR A 94 3.43 -10.38 -27.11
N VAL A 95 3.76 -9.43 -26.23
CA VAL A 95 3.01 -8.21 -25.98
C VAL A 95 3.75 -7.02 -26.58
N ASP A 96 3.04 -6.07 -27.18
CA ASP A 96 3.65 -4.81 -27.62
C ASP A 96 4.02 -3.93 -26.41
N THR A 97 5.19 -4.22 -25.85
CA THR A 97 5.74 -3.63 -24.63
C THR A 97 5.97 -2.13 -24.69
N ARG A 98 5.97 -1.55 -25.90
CA ARG A 98 6.03 -0.10 -26.10
C ARG A 98 4.78 0.63 -25.60
N GLN A 99 3.69 -0.09 -25.37
CA GLN A 99 2.41 0.43 -24.90
C GLN A 99 2.09 0.02 -23.46
N VAL A 100 2.87 -0.88 -22.86
CA VAL A 100 2.66 -1.35 -21.47
C VAL A 100 2.91 -0.20 -20.50
N ARG A 101 1.89 0.15 -19.73
CA ARG A 101 1.93 1.26 -18.77
C ARG A 101 2.20 0.83 -17.33
N ALA A 102 1.83 -0.39 -16.96
CA ALA A 102 2.00 -0.88 -15.61
C ALA A 102 2.37 -2.37 -15.62
N LEU A 103 3.31 -2.72 -14.74
CA LEU A 103 3.78 -4.08 -14.55
C LEU A 103 3.71 -4.44 -13.06
N ILE A 104 3.26 -5.65 -12.78
CA ILE A 104 3.22 -6.26 -11.46
C ILE A 104 4.11 -7.51 -11.54
N VAL A 105 5.13 -7.56 -10.71
CA VAL A 105 5.92 -8.76 -10.48
C VAL A 105 5.21 -9.54 -9.38
N GLY A 106 4.64 -10.70 -9.71
CA GLY A 106 4.11 -11.64 -8.72
C GLY A 106 5.21 -12.54 -8.16
N ALA A 107 4.86 -13.77 -7.79
CA ALA A 107 5.82 -14.72 -7.23
C ALA A 107 6.97 -15.07 -8.20
N TRP A 108 8.13 -15.36 -7.64
CA TRP A 108 9.27 -16.01 -8.32
C TRP A 108 9.69 -17.26 -7.54
N SER A 109 10.61 -18.06 -8.08
CA SER A 109 11.04 -19.30 -7.42
C SER A 109 11.85 -19.03 -6.15
N ASP A 110 11.62 -19.84 -5.11
CA ASP A 110 12.39 -19.86 -3.86
C ASP A 110 12.51 -18.48 -3.15
N MET A 111 11.42 -17.70 -3.12
CA MET A 111 11.39 -16.33 -2.54
C MET A 111 11.82 -16.23 -1.07
N TYR A 112 11.72 -17.32 -0.32
CA TYR A 112 12.16 -17.37 1.08
C TYR A 112 13.68 -17.55 1.22
N ASP A 113 14.35 -18.04 0.17
CA ASP A 113 15.81 -18.27 0.14
C ASP A 113 16.56 -17.28 -0.76
N SER A 114 15.89 -16.73 -1.79
CA SER A 114 16.53 -15.93 -2.84
C SER A 114 15.75 -14.65 -3.17
N GLY A 115 16.46 -13.52 -3.11
CA GLY A 115 15.95 -12.22 -3.52
C GLY A 115 15.73 -12.07 -5.04
N PRO A 116 15.06 -11.00 -5.49
CA PRO A 116 14.67 -10.80 -6.89
C PRO A 116 15.81 -10.26 -7.77
N ASP A 117 17.06 -10.59 -7.51
CA ASP A 117 18.20 -10.03 -8.26
C ASP A 117 18.13 -10.34 -9.76
N GLU A 118 17.76 -11.57 -10.12
CA GLU A 118 17.60 -12.00 -11.51
C GLU A 118 16.38 -11.32 -12.18
N VAL A 119 15.27 -11.22 -11.45
CA VAL A 119 14.05 -10.50 -11.85
C VAL A 119 14.34 -9.01 -12.12
N ILE A 120 14.98 -8.33 -11.17
CA ILE A 120 15.40 -6.92 -11.30
C ILE A 120 16.37 -6.77 -12.47
N GLY A 121 17.34 -7.67 -12.59
CA GLY A 121 18.31 -7.69 -13.69
C GLY A 121 17.63 -7.77 -15.06
N ALA A 122 16.64 -8.65 -15.21
CA ALA A 122 15.87 -8.82 -16.43
C ALA A 122 15.06 -7.56 -16.78
N LEU A 123 14.38 -6.94 -15.79
CA LEU A 123 13.65 -5.69 -15.97
C LEU A 123 14.56 -4.54 -16.41
N VAL A 124 15.69 -4.37 -15.72
CA VAL A 124 16.69 -3.32 -16.02
C VAL A 124 17.31 -3.52 -17.40
N ALA A 125 17.54 -4.76 -17.82
CA ALA A 125 18.04 -5.10 -19.15
C ALA A 125 17.01 -4.79 -20.25
N ALA A 126 15.71 -4.92 -19.94
CA ALA A 126 14.62 -4.65 -20.85
C ALA A 126 14.13 -3.18 -20.87
N ARG A 127 14.76 -2.27 -20.12
CA ARG A 127 14.29 -0.88 -19.94
C ARG A 127 13.93 -0.14 -21.25
N ASP A 128 14.72 -0.34 -22.31
CA ASP A 128 14.52 0.34 -23.60
C ASP A 128 13.34 -0.24 -24.40
N ARG A 129 12.83 -1.41 -24.01
CA ARG A 129 11.63 -2.06 -24.59
C ARG A 129 10.34 -1.61 -23.89
N LEU A 130 10.44 -0.93 -22.74
CA LEU A 130 9.30 -0.52 -21.89
C LEU A 130 9.18 1.02 -21.77
N PRO A 131 9.20 1.79 -22.87
CA PRO A 131 9.23 3.26 -22.83
C PRO A 131 7.97 3.90 -22.20
N ALA A 132 6.84 3.18 -22.19
CA ALA A 132 5.58 3.67 -21.65
C ALA A 132 5.34 3.28 -20.19
N LEU A 133 6.27 2.55 -19.54
CA LEU A 133 6.08 2.09 -18.17
C LEU A 133 6.00 3.28 -17.20
N ARG A 134 4.97 3.28 -16.36
CA ARG A 134 4.68 4.31 -15.34
C ARG A 134 4.37 3.71 -13.98
N GLY A 135 3.83 2.50 -13.90
CA GLY A 135 3.65 1.76 -12.67
C GLY A 135 4.52 0.51 -12.62
N LEU A 136 5.18 0.26 -11.49
CA LEU A 136 5.85 -1.02 -11.23
C LEU A 136 5.61 -1.44 -9.78
N PHE A 137 5.04 -2.63 -9.58
CA PHE A 137 4.90 -3.25 -8.27
C PHE A 137 5.78 -4.50 -8.20
N LEU A 138 6.63 -4.61 -7.18
CA LEU A 138 7.50 -5.74 -6.94
C LEU A 138 6.93 -6.63 -5.83
N ALA A 139 6.82 -7.94 -6.11
CA ALA A 139 6.36 -8.97 -5.17
C ALA A 139 4.87 -8.87 -4.76
N ASP A 140 3.94 -8.76 -5.72
CA ASP A 140 2.51 -8.99 -5.45
C ASP A 140 2.24 -10.49 -5.20
N VAL A 141 2.56 -10.93 -3.99
CA VAL A 141 2.55 -12.32 -3.54
C VAL A 141 1.55 -12.50 -2.41
N LEU A 142 0.85 -13.63 -2.42
CA LEU A 142 -0.09 -14.06 -1.38
C LEU A 142 0.62 -14.75 -0.24
N SER A 143 0.02 -14.72 0.95
CA SER A 143 0.54 -15.45 2.11
C SER A 143 0.70 -16.95 1.83
N GLU A 144 -0.21 -17.55 1.05
CA GLU A 144 -0.11 -18.96 0.66
C GLU A 144 1.04 -19.29 -0.29
N GLU A 145 1.54 -18.30 -1.04
CA GLU A 145 2.71 -18.43 -1.91
C GLU A 145 4.00 -18.21 -1.11
N CYS A 146 4.06 -17.10 -0.38
CA CYS A 146 5.13 -16.75 0.54
C CYS A 146 4.62 -15.69 1.52
N GLU A 147 4.62 -16.02 2.81
CA GLU A 147 4.31 -15.10 3.90
C GLU A 147 5.16 -13.82 3.82
N ILE A 148 4.56 -12.65 4.13
CA ILE A 148 5.18 -11.35 3.85
C ILE A 148 6.50 -11.15 4.59
N SER A 149 6.62 -11.75 5.78
CA SER A 149 7.83 -11.73 6.59
C SER A 149 8.96 -12.62 6.01
N TRP A 150 8.62 -13.57 5.16
CA TRP A 150 9.57 -14.51 4.53
C TRP A 150 10.02 -14.06 3.14
N ILE A 151 9.34 -13.09 2.51
CA ILE A 151 9.72 -12.58 1.19
C ILE A 151 11.10 -11.91 1.28
N THR A 152 12.12 -12.61 0.79
CA THR A 152 13.49 -12.10 0.68
C THR A 152 13.58 -11.12 -0.48
N GLN A 153 14.09 -9.93 -0.19
CA GLN A 153 14.24 -8.84 -1.16
C GLN A 153 15.73 -8.63 -1.49
N GLY A 154 16.09 -7.38 -1.76
CA GLY A 154 17.43 -6.93 -2.10
C GLY A 154 17.41 -5.42 -2.38
N ASP A 155 18.40 -4.90 -3.11
CA ASP A 155 18.36 -3.50 -3.54
C ASP A 155 17.35 -3.30 -4.66
N VAL A 156 16.23 -2.65 -4.34
CA VAL A 156 15.14 -2.39 -5.31
C VAL A 156 15.33 -1.07 -6.07
N THR A 157 16.30 -0.23 -5.68
CA THR A 157 16.55 1.07 -6.31
C THR A 157 17.08 1.02 -7.75
N PRO A 158 17.70 -0.06 -8.27
CA PRO A 158 18.01 -0.19 -9.69
C PRO A 158 16.78 -0.05 -10.58
N LEU A 159 15.59 -0.46 -10.11
CA LEU A 159 14.34 -0.28 -10.84
C LEU A 159 14.01 1.19 -11.03
N LEU A 160 14.08 1.99 -9.96
CA LEU A 160 13.86 3.45 -10.03
C LEU A 160 14.89 4.15 -10.92
N LYS A 161 16.16 3.68 -10.92
CA LYS A 161 17.21 4.22 -11.78
C LYS A 161 17.00 3.87 -13.26
N ALA A 162 16.50 2.67 -13.54
CA ALA A 162 16.28 2.19 -14.90
C ALA A 162 15.03 2.79 -15.57
N PHE A 163 14.03 3.16 -14.78
CA PHE A 163 12.75 3.69 -15.26
C PHE A 163 12.50 5.13 -14.77
N PRO A 164 13.20 6.14 -15.32
CA PRO A 164 13.14 7.52 -14.82
C PRO A 164 11.77 8.21 -14.98
N ASP A 165 10.89 7.64 -15.80
CA ASP A 165 9.52 8.13 -16.00
C ASP A 165 8.50 7.44 -15.08
N LEU A 166 8.93 6.58 -14.16
CA LEU A 166 8.03 5.88 -13.24
C LEU A 166 7.27 6.88 -12.34
N GLU A 167 5.95 6.70 -12.25
CA GLU A 167 5.04 7.52 -11.45
C GLU A 167 4.56 6.79 -10.19
N GLU A 168 4.55 5.47 -10.19
CA GLU A 168 4.05 4.64 -9.08
C GLU A 168 4.95 3.43 -8.89
N PHE A 169 5.50 3.30 -7.67
CA PHE A 169 6.34 2.18 -7.29
C PHE A 169 5.82 1.55 -6.00
N GLY A 170 5.67 0.23 -6.02
CA GLY A 170 5.33 -0.56 -4.84
C GLY A 170 6.29 -1.72 -4.66
N VAL A 171 6.55 -2.09 -3.41
CA VAL A 171 7.28 -3.32 -3.07
C VAL A 171 6.65 -3.96 -1.82
N ARG A 172 6.60 -5.29 -1.79
CA ARG A 172 6.12 -6.07 -0.65
C ARG A 172 7.19 -7.03 -0.13
N GLY A 173 7.36 -7.11 1.18
CA GLY A 173 8.38 -7.93 1.85
C GLY A 173 9.49 -7.07 2.44
N GLY A 174 9.80 -7.31 3.72
CA GLY A 174 10.81 -6.55 4.48
C GLY A 174 12.15 -7.25 4.61
N ASN A 175 12.20 -8.57 4.44
CA ASN A 175 13.40 -9.36 4.68
C ASN A 175 14.50 -8.99 3.66
N GLU A 176 15.67 -8.62 4.16
CA GLU A 176 16.81 -8.13 3.36
C GLU A 176 16.50 -6.97 2.38
N LEU A 177 15.38 -6.26 2.58
CA LEU A 177 15.01 -5.13 1.72
C LEU A 177 16.02 -4.00 1.85
N VAL A 178 16.52 -3.53 0.70
CA VAL A 178 17.48 -2.43 0.61
C VAL A 178 16.92 -1.30 -0.25
N PHE A 179 16.89 -0.11 0.33
CA PHE A 179 16.44 1.11 -0.35
C PHE A 179 17.37 2.28 -0.03
N PRO A 180 18.60 2.37 -0.58
CA PRO A 180 19.44 3.53 -0.38
C PRO A 180 18.76 4.80 -0.92
N ALA A 181 19.14 5.96 -0.38
CA ALA A 181 18.58 7.23 -0.84
C ALA A 181 18.76 7.45 -2.35
N VAL A 182 17.67 7.80 -3.04
CA VAL A 182 17.62 8.05 -4.48
C VAL A 182 17.04 9.42 -4.80
N ARG A 183 17.24 9.88 -6.03
CA ARG A 183 16.48 10.98 -6.61
C ARG A 183 15.60 10.45 -7.74
N HIS A 184 14.31 10.75 -7.71
CA HIS A 184 13.36 10.37 -8.77
C HIS A 184 12.38 11.51 -9.06
N GLU A 185 12.45 12.07 -10.27
CA GLU A 185 11.72 13.31 -10.62
C GLU A 185 10.22 13.11 -10.81
N ARG A 186 9.82 11.89 -11.17
CA ARG A 186 8.44 11.59 -11.62
C ARG A 186 7.65 10.74 -10.64
N LEU A 187 8.27 10.23 -9.59
CA LEU A 187 7.59 9.30 -8.69
C LEU A 187 6.55 10.08 -7.86
N ARG A 188 5.30 9.66 -7.95
CA ARG A 188 4.13 10.28 -7.31
C ARG A 188 3.61 9.44 -6.16
N THR A 189 3.73 8.11 -6.28
CA THR A 189 3.28 7.15 -5.27
C THR A 189 4.41 6.19 -4.95
N LEU A 190 4.71 6.03 -3.66
CA LEU A 190 5.62 5.03 -3.14
C LEU A 190 4.90 4.22 -2.05
N THR A 191 4.84 2.91 -2.24
CA THR A 191 4.25 1.95 -1.30
C THR A 191 5.29 0.91 -0.89
N VAL A 192 5.44 0.67 0.41
CA VAL A 192 6.31 -0.37 0.97
C VAL A 192 5.51 -1.16 1.99
N GLU A 193 5.13 -2.38 1.61
CA GLU A 193 4.32 -3.30 2.41
C GLU A 193 5.24 -4.31 3.11
N THR A 194 5.24 -4.34 4.44
CA THR A 194 6.10 -5.25 5.21
C THR A 194 5.42 -5.68 6.50
N GLY A 195 5.80 -6.86 7.00
CA GLY A 195 5.58 -7.28 8.38
C GLY A 195 6.51 -6.59 9.39
N GLY A 196 7.64 -6.06 8.92
CA GLY A 196 8.67 -5.33 9.67
C GLY A 196 9.57 -4.55 8.72
N LEU A 197 9.53 -3.22 8.77
CA LEU A 197 10.27 -2.35 7.85
C LEU A 197 11.65 -2.01 8.42
N PRO A 198 12.76 -2.41 7.76
CA PRO A 198 14.09 -2.11 8.28
C PRO A 198 14.36 -0.61 8.35
N ILE A 199 14.99 -0.16 9.44
CA ILE A 199 15.35 1.23 9.72
C ILE A 199 16.19 1.86 8.61
N GLU A 200 17.07 1.08 7.98
CA GLU A 200 17.89 1.57 6.87
C GLU A 200 17.05 1.87 5.62
N VAL A 201 15.93 1.15 5.42
CA VAL A 201 14.93 1.46 4.38
C VAL A 201 14.18 2.74 4.74
N VAL A 202 13.72 2.88 5.99
CA VAL A 202 13.08 4.11 6.50
C VAL A 202 13.97 5.33 6.25
N ARG A 203 15.24 5.24 6.66
CA ARG A 203 16.24 6.30 6.49
C ARG A 203 16.58 6.56 5.04
N GLY A 204 16.64 5.53 4.21
CA GLY A 204 16.89 5.66 2.78
C GLY A 204 15.75 6.39 2.05
N ILE A 205 14.50 6.05 2.36
CA ILE A 205 13.32 6.74 1.83
C ILE A 205 13.29 8.20 2.35
N ALA A 206 13.49 8.41 3.66
CA ALA A 206 13.58 9.75 4.24
C ALA A 206 14.71 10.61 3.65
N GLY A 207 15.82 9.97 3.29
CA GLY A 207 16.98 10.58 2.66
C GLY A 207 16.82 10.83 1.16
N SER A 208 15.80 10.27 0.52
CA SER A 208 15.55 10.41 -0.91
C SER A 208 15.04 11.81 -1.30
N ASP A 209 15.17 12.12 -2.58
CA ASP A 209 14.71 13.36 -3.20
C ASP A 209 13.62 13.02 -4.22
N LEU A 210 12.37 13.12 -3.75
CA LEU A 210 11.17 12.72 -4.47
C LEU A 210 10.24 13.94 -4.62
N PRO A 211 10.62 14.93 -5.44
CA PRO A 211 9.94 16.23 -5.49
C PRO A 211 8.50 16.16 -6.01
N ALA A 212 8.16 15.11 -6.78
CA ALA A 212 6.83 14.85 -7.30
C ALA A 212 5.98 13.94 -6.40
N LEU A 213 6.49 13.47 -5.25
CA LEU A 213 5.77 12.53 -4.40
C LEU A 213 4.53 13.18 -3.80
N VAL A 214 3.39 12.53 -4.00
CA VAL A 214 2.07 12.92 -3.54
C VAL A 214 1.55 11.96 -2.48
N GLU A 215 1.88 10.68 -2.60
CA GLU A 215 1.43 9.59 -1.73
C GLU A 215 2.63 8.74 -1.28
N LEU A 216 2.74 8.60 0.04
CA LEU A 216 3.73 7.74 0.70
C LEU A 216 2.98 6.80 1.64
N ASP A 217 3.16 5.50 1.44
CA ASP A 217 2.53 4.43 2.22
C ASP A 217 3.58 3.45 2.73
N LEU A 218 3.81 3.46 4.03
CA LEU A 218 4.79 2.64 4.71
C LEU A 218 4.10 1.79 5.77
N TRP A 219 4.24 0.48 5.64
CA TRP A 219 3.85 -0.48 6.68
C TRP A 219 5.06 -0.73 7.55
N LEU A 220 5.06 -0.16 8.76
CA LEU A 220 6.25 -0.14 9.63
C LEU A 220 6.52 -1.50 10.26
N GLY A 221 5.46 -2.27 10.51
CA GLY A 221 5.52 -3.61 11.06
C GLY A 221 5.88 -3.69 12.55
N THR A 222 6.40 -4.85 12.94
CA THR A 222 6.85 -5.16 14.31
C THR A 222 8.32 -5.53 14.34
N SER A 223 8.91 -5.48 15.53
CA SER A 223 10.29 -5.93 15.75
C SER A 223 10.48 -7.44 15.62
N GLU A 224 9.42 -8.24 15.76
CA GLU A 224 9.46 -9.69 15.55
C GLU A 224 9.75 -10.06 14.08
N TYR A 225 9.30 -9.22 13.13
CA TYR A 225 9.47 -9.43 11.69
C TYR A 225 10.50 -8.48 11.05
N GLY A 226 11.40 -7.92 11.86
CA GLY A 226 12.55 -7.13 11.39
C GLY A 226 12.38 -5.62 11.38
N GLY A 227 11.23 -5.08 11.84
CA GLY A 227 11.03 -3.65 12.01
C GLY A 227 11.79 -3.09 13.21
N ASP A 228 12.73 -2.18 12.99
CA ASP A 228 13.59 -1.65 14.06
C ASP A 228 13.66 -0.11 14.07
N ALA A 229 12.79 0.56 13.31
CA ALA A 229 12.66 2.01 13.31
C ALA A 229 11.87 2.52 14.53
N ASP A 230 12.33 3.63 15.11
CA ASP A 230 11.59 4.35 16.15
C ASP A 230 10.99 5.67 15.62
N VAL A 231 10.28 6.40 16.49
CA VAL A 231 9.65 7.68 16.13
C VAL A 231 10.67 8.73 15.68
N ALA A 232 11.91 8.68 16.17
CA ALA A 232 12.96 9.64 15.77
C ALA A 232 13.42 9.40 14.33
N ASP A 233 13.44 8.15 13.85
CA ASP A 233 13.75 7.82 12.46
C ASP A 233 12.68 8.33 11.47
N LEU A 234 11.45 8.55 11.96
CA LEU A 234 10.33 9.07 11.18
C LEU A 234 10.26 10.61 11.13
N GLU A 235 11.09 11.32 11.91
CA GLU A 235 11.12 12.79 11.97
C GLU A 235 11.17 13.47 10.60
N PRO A 236 11.96 13.01 9.61
CA PRO A 236 12.02 13.64 8.31
C PRO A 236 10.67 13.65 7.57
N PHE A 237 9.84 12.62 7.77
CA PHE A 237 8.49 12.55 7.22
C PHE A 237 7.55 13.54 7.91
N PHE A 238 7.65 13.67 9.24
CA PHE A 238 6.88 14.63 10.02
C PHE A 238 7.21 16.08 9.67
N ALA A 239 8.49 16.37 9.43
CA ALA A 239 8.95 17.67 8.98
C ALA A 239 8.46 17.98 7.55
N GLY A 240 8.40 16.96 6.68
CA GLY A 240 7.88 17.08 5.31
C GLY A 240 8.67 18.06 4.42
N THR A 241 9.92 18.32 4.77
CA THR A 241 10.78 19.32 4.08
C THR A 241 11.21 18.84 2.70
N ARG A 242 11.44 17.53 2.54
CA ARG A 242 11.83 16.87 1.28
C ARG A 242 10.66 16.34 0.47
N LEU A 243 9.44 16.46 1.00
CA LEU A 243 8.20 15.99 0.38
C LEU A 243 7.24 17.16 0.16
N PRO A 244 7.61 18.16 -0.69
CA PRO A 244 6.84 19.39 -0.84
C PRO A 244 5.44 19.15 -1.43
N GLY A 245 5.30 18.10 -2.25
CA GLY A 245 4.05 17.72 -2.92
C GLY A 245 3.14 16.77 -2.14
N LEU A 246 3.56 16.29 -0.96
CA LEU A 246 2.85 15.22 -0.26
C LEU A 246 1.45 15.67 0.17
N ARG A 247 0.45 14.86 -0.20
CA ARG A 247 -0.96 15.04 0.16
C ARG A 247 -1.51 13.85 0.92
N ARG A 248 -0.85 12.69 0.83
CA ARG A 248 -1.28 11.47 1.49
C ARG A 248 -0.08 10.87 2.19
N LEU A 249 -0.20 10.70 3.50
CA LEU A 249 0.80 10.04 4.32
C LEU A 249 0.12 8.89 5.05
N ALA A 250 0.64 7.70 4.82
CA ALA A 250 0.25 6.46 5.45
C ALA A 250 1.46 5.91 6.21
N LEU A 251 1.36 5.86 7.53
CA LEU A 251 2.31 5.23 8.43
C LEU A 251 1.52 4.20 9.23
N ARG A 252 1.42 3.01 8.67
CA ARG A 252 0.46 1.98 9.07
C ARG A 252 1.17 0.79 9.71
N ASN A 253 0.36 -0.12 10.23
CA ASN A 253 0.81 -1.46 10.59
C ASN A 253 1.96 -1.45 11.60
N SER A 254 1.94 -0.56 12.60
CA SER A 254 3.06 -0.37 13.52
C SER A 254 2.75 -0.79 14.95
N GLU A 255 3.71 -1.44 15.61
CA GLU A 255 3.64 -1.70 17.06
C GLU A 255 3.79 -0.42 17.91
N ILE A 256 4.35 0.66 17.35
CA ILE A 256 4.55 1.95 18.01
C ILE A 256 3.51 3.02 17.60
N GLN A 257 2.33 2.60 17.13
CA GLN A 257 1.34 3.48 16.48
C GLN A 257 0.90 4.68 17.35
N ASP A 258 0.76 4.48 18.67
CA ASP A 258 0.45 5.59 19.60
C ASP A 258 1.52 6.68 19.61
N ALA A 259 2.80 6.28 19.59
CA ALA A 259 3.93 7.20 19.59
C ALA A 259 4.05 7.94 18.25
N VAL A 260 3.77 7.26 17.14
CA VAL A 260 3.65 7.86 15.80
C VAL A 260 2.53 8.91 15.77
N CYS A 261 1.35 8.59 16.30
CA CYS A 261 0.22 9.51 16.40
C CYS A 261 0.54 10.75 17.26
N SER A 262 1.23 10.55 18.38
CA SER A 262 1.69 11.65 19.24
C SER A 262 2.64 12.60 18.52
N ALA A 263 3.60 12.08 17.74
CA ALA A 263 4.48 12.92 16.92
C ALA A 263 3.72 13.66 15.82
N LEU A 264 2.81 12.98 15.12
CA LEU A 264 1.97 13.55 14.06
C LEU A 264 1.07 14.69 14.55
N ALA A 265 0.63 14.65 15.82
CA ALA A 265 -0.24 15.66 16.42
C ALA A 265 0.31 17.09 16.30
N SER A 266 1.63 17.26 16.18
CA SER A 266 2.29 18.56 15.99
C SER A 266 3.14 18.65 14.72
N ALA A 267 3.07 17.63 13.85
CA ALA A 267 3.93 17.51 12.68
C ALA A 267 3.58 18.56 11.60
N PRO A 268 4.55 19.35 11.11
CA PRO A 268 4.33 20.33 10.05
C PRO A 268 3.75 19.75 8.75
N VAL A 269 4.07 18.49 8.42
CA VAL A 269 3.54 17.83 7.23
C VAL A 269 2.02 17.71 7.28
N VAL A 270 1.42 17.50 8.46
CA VAL A 270 -0.02 17.20 8.56
C VAL A 270 -0.89 18.37 8.09
N ALA A 271 -0.42 19.61 8.20
CA ALA A 271 -1.15 20.81 7.77
C ALA A 271 -1.39 20.90 6.25
N ARG A 272 -0.68 20.12 5.42
CA ARG A 272 -0.87 20.09 3.95
C ARG A 272 -1.50 18.80 3.43
N LEU A 273 -1.64 17.80 4.29
CA LEU A 273 -2.24 16.52 3.92
C LEU A 273 -3.72 16.70 3.61
N GLU A 274 -4.20 15.85 2.70
CA GLU A 274 -5.60 15.60 2.43
C GLU A 274 -6.04 14.26 3.01
N VAL A 275 -5.12 13.29 3.11
CA VAL A 275 -5.35 11.99 3.73
C VAL A 275 -4.24 11.71 4.73
N LEU A 276 -4.62 11.37 5.95
CA LEU A 276 -3.74 10.80 6.94
C LEU A 276 -4.23 9.39 7.27
N ASP A 277 -3.32 8.43 7.22
CA ASP A 277 -3.61 7.03 7.51
C ASP A 277 -2.62 6.52 8.56
N VAL A 278 -3.18 6.10 9.69
CA VAL A 278 -2.49 5.56 10.88
C VAL A 278 -3.13 4.23 11.30
N SER A 279 -3.73 3.53 10.34
CA SER A 279 -4.45 2.26 10.50
C SER A 279 -3.52 1.07 10.71
N MET A 280 -4.11 -0.09 10.98
CA MET A 280 -3.46 -1.41 11.02
C MET A 280 -2.43 -1.61 12.13
N GLY A 281 -2.19 -0.61 12.98
CA GLY A 281 -1.22 -0.67 14.07
C GLY A 281 -1.85 -0.85 15.45
N VAL A 282 -0.99 -0.93 16.46
CA VAL A 282 -1.39 -0.93 17.88
C VAL A 282 -1.75 0.49 18.31
N LEU A 283 -2.88 0.99 17.82
CA LEU A 283 -3.42 2.31 18.12
C LEU A 283 -4.45 2.23 19.25
N THR A 284 -4.17 2.88 20.37
CA THR A 284 -5.07 2.94 21.53
C THR A 284 -5.67 4.32 21.71
N ASP A 285 -6.46 4.48 22.77
CA ASP A 285 -7.04 5.76 23.13
C ASP A 285 -5.98 6.86 23.37
N GLU A 286 -4.76 6.49 23.75
CA GLU A 286 -3.66 7.43 23.96
C GLU A 286 -3.27 8.15 22.67
N GLY A 287 -2.92 7.40 21.61
CA GLY A 287 -2.49 7.95 20.33
C GLY A 287 -3.58 8.76 19.64
N ALA A 288 -4.81 8.24 19.60
CA ALA A 288 -5.93 8.96 19.00
C ALA A 288 -6.33 10.22 19.80
N THR A 289 -6.20 10.20 21.13
CA THR A 289 -6.38 11.42 21.94
C THR A 289 -5.29 12.44 21.66
N ALA A 290 -4.04 12.02 21.47
CA ALA A 290 -2.94 12.90 21.11
C ALA A 290 -3.20 13.59 19.77
N LEU A 291 -3.62 12.85 18.74
CA LEU A 291 -4.02 13.40 17.43
C LEU A 291 -5.13 14.44 17.55
N LEU A 292 -6.20 14.14 18.30
CA LEU A 292 -7.32 15.07 18.51
C LEU A 292 -6.94 16.32 19.32
N SER A 293 -5.91 16.24 20.15
CA SER A 293 -5.45 17.33 21.02
C SER A 293 -4.35 18.18 20.41
N GLY A 294 -3.80 17.74 19.27
CA GLY A 294 -2.77 18.44 18.51
C GLY A 294 -3.34 19.57 17.65
N GLN A 295 -2.81 19.71 16.45
CA GLN A 295 -3.33 20.66 15.47
C GLN A 295 -4.67 20.19 14.87
N PRO A 296 -5.55 21.11 14.44
CA PRO A 296 -6.83 20.74 13.84
C PRO A 296 -6.65 19.84 12.60
N LEU A 297 -7.42 18.76 12.54
CA LEU A 297 -7.47 17.84 11.39
C LEU A 297 -8.68 18.08 10.47
N THR A 298 -9.42 19.17 10.70
CA THR A 298 -10.67 19.47 10.00
C THR A 298 -10.49 19.85 8.53
N HIS A 299 -9.25 20.05 8.07
CA HIS A 299 -8.90 20.26 6.66
C HIS A 299 -8.70 18.95 5.89
N LEU A 300 -8.54 17.81 6.59
CA LEU A 300 -8.39 16.51 5.94
C LEU A 300 -9.65 16.16 5.16
N LYS A 301 -9.48 15.45 4.05
CA LYS A 301 -10.56 14.76 3.34
C LYS A 301 -10.84 13.40 3.97
N LYS A 302 -9.79 12.70 4.44
CA LYS A 302 -9.90 11.41 5.10
C LYS A 302 -8.91 11.29 6.26
N LEU A 303 -9.37 10.74 7.38
CA LEU A 303 -8.54 10.19 8.46
C LEU A 303 -8.87 8.70 8.58
N ASP A 304 -7.88 7.85 8.32
CA ASP A 304 -8.02 6.41 8.42
C ASP A 304 -7.28 5.87 9.65
N LEU A 305 -8.02 5.18 10.50
CA LEU A 305 -7.56 4.53 11.72
C LEU A 305 -8.11 3.10 11.78
N HIS A 306 -8.56 2.48 10.69
CA HIS A 306 -9.16 1.14 10.76
C HIS A 306 -8.16 0.10 11.33
N HIS A 307 -8.68 -1.02 11.83
CA HIS A 307 -7.89 -2.00 12.58
C HIS A 307 -7.13 -1.33 13.75
N ASN A 308 -7.88 -1.05 14.82
CA ASN A 308 -7.43 -0.30 15.99
C ASN A 308 -8.00 -0.86 17.30
N TYR A 309 -7.46 -0.37 18.42
CA TYR A 309 -7.85 -0.72 19.78
C TYR A 309 -8.53 0.45 20.51
N LEU A 310 -9.23 1.31 19.79
CA LEU A 310 -9.92 2.46 20.37
C LEU A 310 -11.15 2.02 21.18
N SER A 311 -11.50 2.78 22.21
CA SER A 311 -12.77 2.63 22.89
C SER A 311 -13.91 3.18 22.04
N GLU A 312 -15.14 2.68 22.25
CA GLU A 312 -16.34 3.23 21.60
C GLU A 312 -16.52 4.73 21.90
N ALA A 313 -16.16 5.16 23.11
CA ALA A 313 -16.23 6.55 23.52
C ALA A 313 -15.28 7.43 22.69
N LEU A 314 -14.04 6.98 22.46
CA LEU A 314 -13.10 7.76 21.66
C LEU A 314 -13.44 7.73 20.17
N ARG A 315 -13.89 6.59 19.63
CA ARG A 315 -14.42 6.52 18.26
C ARG A 315 -15.56 7.50 18.03
N THR A 316 -16.53 7.53 18.95
CA THR A 316 -17.64 8.50 18.91
C THR A 316 -17.13 9.93 18.92
N ARG A 317 -16.11 10.24 19.75
CA ARG A 317 -15.52 11.57 19.83
C ARG A 317 -14.80 11.95 18.54
N LEU A 318 -14.06 11.05 17.90
CA LEU A 318 -13.40 11.28 16.61
C LEU A 318 -14.43 11.68 15.54
N LEU A 319 -15.48 10.88 15.39
CA LEU A 319 -16.56 11.11 14.42
C LEU A 319 -17.24 12.47 14.66
N GLN A 320 -17.67 12.73 15.91
CA GLN A 320 -18.34 13.98 16.27
C GLN A 320 -17.45 15.22 16.11
N THR A 321 -16.12 15.08 16.19
CA THR A 321 -15.19 16.20 16.05
C THR A 321 -14.90 16.51 14.58
N LEU A 322 -14.76 15.49 13.73
CA LEU A 322 -14.19 15.66 12.39
C LEU A 322 -15.24 15.57 11.27
N GLU A 323 -16.26 14.70 11.37
CA GLU A 323 -17.28 14.57 10.33
C GLU A 323 -18.09 15.85 10.08
N PRO A 324 -18.42 16.69 11.09
CA PRO A 324 -19.10 17.97 10.83
C PRO A 324 -18.30 18.94 9.94
N ALA A 325 -16.98 18.76 9.87
CA ALA A 325 -16.11 19.51 8.97
C ALA A 325 -15.98 18.88 7.56
N GLY A 326 -16.65 17.74 7.31
CA GLY A 326 -16.61 17.01 6.05
C GLY A 326 -15.47 16.00 5.92
N VAL A 327 -14.75 15.72 7.02
CA VAL A 327 -13.70 14.70 7.05
C VAL A 327 -14.37 13.32 7.06
N VAL A 328 -13.96 12.43 6.15
CA VAL A 328 -14.33 11.01 6.22
C VAL A 328 -13.42 10.35 7.26
N VAL A 329 -14.00 9.82 8.34
CA VAL A 329 -13.25 9.11 9.38
C VAL A 329 -13.56 7.62 9.27
N ASP A 330 -12.52 6.82 9.08
CA ASP A 330 -12.60 5.37 9.26
C ASP A 330 -11.92 5.03 10.59
N ALA A 331 -12.67 4.48 11.53
CA ALA A 331 -12.17 4.08 12.83
C ALA A 331 -12.73 2.71 13.23
N ASP A 332 -13.13 1.90 12.24
CA ASP A 332 -13.64 0.55 12.47
C ASP A 332 -12.52 -0.31 13.11
N PRO A 333 -12.75 -0.97 14.26
CA PRO A 333 -11.78 -1.92 14.78
C PRO A 333 -11.52 -3.09 13.83
N ASP A 334 -12.40 -3.36 12.86
CA ASP A 334 -12.33 -4.55 11.99
C ASP A 334 -12.16 -5.83 12.83
N ASP A 335 -11.18 -6.66 12.50
CA ASP A 335 -10.87 -7.92 13.17
C ASP A 335 -9.81 -7.76 14.28
N ALA A 336 -9.50 -6.52 14.71
CA ALA A 336 -8.52 -6.29 15.78
C ALA A 336 -9.05 -6.83 17.12
N ASP A 337 -8.31 -7.78 17.70
CA ASP A 337 -8.59 -8.37 19.00
C ASP A 337 -7.34 -8.37 19.88
N SER A 338 -7.52 -8.46 21.20
CA SER A 338 -6.43 -8.43 22.18
C SER A 338 -6.48 -9.68 23.06
N ASP A 339 -5.32 -10.29 23.29
CA ASP A 339 -5.19 -11.43 24.20
C ASP A 339 -4.87 -10.93 25.61
N GLU A 340 -5.65 -11.35 26.60
CA GLU A 340 -5.39 -11.05 28.02
C GLU A 340 -4.86 -12.30 28.73
N GLU A 341 -3.64 -12.23 29.26
CA GLU A 341 -3.07 -13.28 30.09
C GLU A 341 -3.72 -13.31 31.49
N ASP A 342 -3.60 -14.44 32.19
CA ASP A 342 -4.12 -14.64 33.54
C ASP A 342 -3.59 -13.60 34.58
N ASP A 343 -2.46 -12.96 34.29
CA ASP A 343 -1.85 -11.91 35.12
C ASP A 343 -2.33 -10.49 34.81
N GLY A 344 -3.24 -10.34 33.82
CA GLY A 344 -3.80 -9.07 33.36
C GLY A 344 -2.97 -8.36 32.29
N THR A 345 -1.91 -9.00 31.76
CA THR A 345 -1.16 -8.47 30.61
C THR A 345 -2.02 -8.56 29.36
N VAL A 346 -2.15 -7.43 28.64
CA VAL A 346 -2.93 -7.34 27.40
C VAL A 346 -1.97 -7.24 26.22
N TRP A 347 -2.00 -8.24 25.34
CA TRP A 347 -1.30 -8.28 24.07
C TRP A 347 -2.17 -7.73 22.95
N ARG A 348 -1.57 -6.90 22.11
CA ARG A 348 -2.18 -6.30 20.93
C ARG A 348 -1.26 -6.53 19.76
N PHE A 349 -1.84 -6.72 18.60
CA PHE A 349 -1.13 -7.12 17.40
C PHE A 349 -1.38 -6.10 16.30
N VAL A 350 -0.43 -6.02 15.38
CA VAL A 350 -0.64 -5.30 14.12
C VAL A 350 -1.48 -6.16 13.18
N ALA A 351 -2.11 -5.55 12.16
CA ALA A 351 -2.95 -6.27 11.22
C ALA A 351 -2.16 -7.27 10.36
N VAL A 352 -0.89 -6.97 10.09
CA VAL A 352 -0.01 -7.75 9.23
C VAL A 352 1.35 -7.93 9.92
N GLY A 353 1.65 -9.15 10.32
CA GLY A 353 2.93 -9.51 10.93
C GLY A 353 3.68 -10.54 10.09
N GLU A 354 3.25 -11.79 10.16
CA GLU A 354 3.84 -12.93 9.46
C GLU A 354 3.47 -12.97 7.97
#